data_AF-A0A6B0V5Z0-F1
#
_entry.id   AF-A0A6B0V5Z0-F1
#
_cell.length_a   1.000
_cell.length_b   1.000
_cell.length_c   1.000
_cell.angle_alpha   90.00
_cell.angle_beta   90.00
_cell.angle_gamma   90.00
#
_symmetry.space_group_name_H-M   'P 1'
#
loop_
_entity.id
_entity.type
_entity.pdbx_description
1 polymer ?
#
loop_
_entity_poly.entity_id
_entity_poly.type
_entity_poly.pdbx_seq_one_letter_code
_entity_poly.pdbx_strand_id
1 'polypeptide(L)'
;MENERLIAAGEKLGYVGEELKKWVEDKKASAREERARARQERELEGALLEKEREVPQLRLAVQEGTASGRERIRGDGEGATSGHGLQFSPHKLIPQFNEDRDDLDAYLQRFERTATGLDWTQQKWATTLSLCLSGEALTVVGRLSPADALDYAKVKLALMQRFRCTKDGYRERFREAKPGNGETRRQFAARLAGYFNRWIEIAEVDRTFEALRDSVLVEQFLLSCSSRLSAFLRERDCKTIDQVAS
;
A
#
# COMPACT_ATOMS: atom_id res chain seq x y z
N MET A 1 -34.23 20.75 53.30
CA MET A 1 -33.05 20.39 54.12
C MET A 1 -31.71 20.85 53.55
N GLU A 2 -31.35 20.62 52.29
CA GLU A 2 -30.03 21.03 51.75
C GLU A 2 -29.88 22.57 51.64
N ASN A 3 -30.95 23.28 51.25
CA ASN A 3 -30.96 24.74 51.13
C ASN A 3 -30.80 25.46 52.48
N GLU A 4 -31.46 25.00 53.54
CA GLU A 4 -31.37 25.58 54.89
C GLU A 4 -29.98 25.39 55.51
N ARG A 5 -29.31 24.26 55.21
CA ARG A 5 -27.93 24.00 55.64
C ARG A 5 -26.93 24.93 54.94
N LEU A 6 -27.15 25.23 53.66
CA LEU A 6 -26.32 26.17 52.90
C LEU A 6 -26.49 27.59 53.42
N ILE A 7 -27.73 28.02 53.71
CA ILE A 7 -28.00 29.35 54.28
C ILE A 7 -27.31 29.50 55.64
N ALA A 8 -27.46 28.54 56.56
CA ALA A 8 -26.81 28.57 57.87
C ALA A 8 -25.27 28.51 57.79
N ALA A 9 -24.70 27.85 56.78
CA ALA A 9 -23.26 27.82 56.53
C ALA A 9 -22.74 29.15 55.97
N GLY A 10 -23.48 29.78 55.06
CA GLY A 10 -23.14 31.10 54.51
C GLY A 10 -23.22 32.21 55.56
N GLU A 11 -24.21 32.17 56.45
CA GLU A 11 -24.32 33.10 57.58
C GLU A 11 -23.16 32.96 58.58
N LYS A 12 -22.71 31.73 58.86
CA LYS A 12 -21.52 31.46 59.68
C LYS A 12 -20.20 31.93 59.03
N LEU A 13 -20.17 32.05 57.71
CA LEU A 13 -19.03 32.55 56.94
C LEU A 13 -19.05 34.09 56.79
N GLY A 14 -20.04 34.77 57.38
CA GLY A 14 -20.12 36.23 57.41
C GLY A 14 -20.84 36.87 56.22
N TYR A 15 -21.45 36.08 55.34
CA TYR A 15 -22.24 36.60 54.22
C TYR A 15 -23.65 36.97 54.68
N VAL A 16 -24.12 38.17 54.32
CA VAL A 16 -25.42 38.71 54.72
C VAL A 16 -26.17 39.25 53.51
N GLY A 17 -27.51 39.15 53.51
CA GLY A 17 -28.35 39.79 52.50
C GLY A 17 -28.18 39.22 51.08
N GLU A 18 -27.79 40.07 50.12
CA GLU A 18 -27.63 39.66 48.71
C GLU A 18 -26.41 38.78 48.46
N GLU A 19 -25.33 38.96 49.23
CA GLU A 19 -24.11 38.14 49.09
C GLU A 19 -24.36 36.70 49.50
N LEU A 20 -25.17 36.50 50.54
CA LEU A 20 -25.59 35.17 51.00
C LEU A 20 -26.42 34.45 49.93
N LYS A 21 -27.35 35.17 49.28
CA LYS A 21 -28.14 34.61 48.17
C LYS A 21 -27.26 34.21 46.99
N LYS A 22 -26.29 35.04 46.62
CA LYS A 22 -25.36 34.78 45.53
C LYS A 22 -24.45 33.57 45.83
N TRP A 23 -23.93 33.46 47.05
CA TRP A 23 -23.11 32.33 47.49
C TRP A 23 -23.89 31.00 47.50
N VAL A 24 -25.15 31.02 47.96
CA VAL A 24 -26.01 29.83 47.95
C VAL A 24 -26.34 29.39 46.52
N GLU A 25 -26.63 30.32 45.62
CA GLU A 25 -26.89 29.99 44.21
C GLU A 25 -25.63 29.51 43.47
N ASP A 26 -24.46 30.09 43.75
CA ASP A 26 -23.17 29.64 43.21
C ASP A 26 -22.83 28.22 43.69
N LYS A 27 -23.04 27.93 44.98
CA LYS A 27 -22.87 26.58 45.54
C LYS A 27 -23.83 25.56 44.93
N LYS A 28 -25.08 25.95 44.66
CA LYS A 28 -26.03 25.09 43.93
C LYS A 28 -25.66 24.93 42.46
N ALA A 29 -25.13 25.96 41.80
CA ALA A 29 -24.67 25.89 40.43
C ALA A 29 -23.48 24.92 40.30
N SER A 30 -22.46 25.08 41.14
CA SER A 30 -21.31 24.18 41.20
C SER A 30 -21.73 22.74 41.51
N ALA A 31 -22.63 22.51 42.47
CA ALA A 31 -23.15 21.18 42.75
C ALA A 31 -23.96 20.58 41.58
N ARG A 32 -24.69 21.40 40.81
CA ARG A 32 -25.41 20.95 39.60
C ARG A 32 -24.44 20.57 38.48
N GLU A 33 -23.38 21.35 38.29
CA GLU A 33 -22.33 21.07 37.31
C GLU A 33 -21.54 19.81 37.67
N GLU A 34 -21.16 19.63 38.93
CA GLU A 34 -20.47 18.43 39.40
C GLU A 34 -21.33 17.17 39.21
N ARG A 35 -22.63 17.25 39.55
CA ARG A 35 -23.59 16.17 39.28
C ARG A 35 -23.78 15.92 37.78
N ALA A 36 -23.68 16.94 36.93
CA ALA A 36 -23.77 16.76 35.47
C ALA A 36 -22.51 16.10 34.91
N ARG A 37 -21.32 16.51 35.36
CA ARG A 37 -20.05 15.88 34.99
C ARG A 37 -19.99 14.42 35.44
N ALA A 38 -20.43 14.12 36.67
CA ALA A 38 -20.49 12.75 37.16
C ALA A 38 -21.47 11.85 36.37
N ARG A 39 -22.56 12.42 35.83
CA ARG A 39 -23.46 11.68 34.91
C ARG A 39 -22.77 11.41 33.58
N GLN A 40 -22.14 12.42 32.99
CA GLN A 40 -21.45 12.31 31.72
C GLN A 40 -20.28 11.32 31.80
N GLU A 41 -19.52 11.32 32.90
CA GLU A 41 -18.42 10.38 33.13
C GLU A 41 -18.94 8.93 33.25
N ARG A 42 -20.03 8.70 33.97
CA ARG A 42 -20.68 7.38 34.05
C ARG A 42 -21.25 6.91 32.71
N GLU A 43 -21.77 7.83 31.90
CA GLU A 43 -22.24 7.51 30.54
C GLU A 43 -21.08 7.12 29.63
N LEU A 44 -19.95 7.84 29.69
CA LEU A 44 -18.75 7.52 28.94
C LEU A 44 -18.14 6.19 29.39
N GLU A 45 -18.04 5.95 30.69
CA GLU A 45 -17.56 4.70 31.27
C GLU A 45 -18.47 3.51 30.88
N GLY A 46 -19.79 3.70 30.94
CA GLY A 46 -20.76 2.71 30.47
C GLY A 46 -20.64 2.40 28.98
N ALA A 47 -20.46 3.42 28.14
CA ALA A 47 -20.26 3.24 26.69
C ALA A 47 -18.91 2.56 26.36
N LEU A 48 -17.86 2.84 27.14
CA LEU A 48 -16.56 2.16 27.03
C LEU A 48 -16.68 0.67 27.39
N LEU A 49 -17.35 0.34 28.50
CA LEU A 49 -17.62 -1.03 28.92
C LEU A 49 -18.49 -1.79 27.91
N GLU A 50 -19.46 -1.13 27.28
CA GLU A 50 -20.28 -1.72 26.22
C GLU A 50 -19.43 -2.05 24.99
N LYS A 51 -18.61 -1.09 24.52
CA LYS A 51 -17.68 -1.34 23.41
C LYS A 51 -16.63 -2.40 23.74
N GLU A 52 -16.15 -2.46 24.98
CA GLU A 52 -15.21 -3.48 25.42
C GLU A 52 -15.84 -4.87 25.47
N ARG A 53 -17.15 -4.98 25.75
CA ARG A 53 -17.93 -6.23 25.67
C ARG A 53 -18.24 -6.67 24.24
N GLU A 54 -18.41 -5.74 23.31
CA GLU A 54 -18.61 -6.06 21.89
C GLU A 54 -17.36 -6.66 21.24
N VAL A 55 -16.15 -6.27 21.68
CA VAL A 55 -14.89 -6.77 21.09
C VAL A 55 -14.70 -8.29 21.21
N PRO A 56 -14.92 -8.93 22.38
CA PRO A 56 -14.94 -10.39 22.50
C PRO A 56 -16.04 -11.05 21.67
N GLN A 57 -17.24 -10.48 21.61
CA GLN A 57 -18.35 -11.05 20.83
C GLN A 57 -18.04 -11.04 19.32
N LEU A 58 -17.45 -9.95 18.81
CA LEU A 58 -16.99 -9.87 17.42
C LEU A 58 -15.85 -10.87 17.15
N ARG A 59 -14.93 -11.07 18.10
CA ARG A 59 -13.87 -12.09 18.00
C ARG A 59 -14.43 -13.51 17.97
N LEU A 60 -15.40 -13.82 18.83
CA LEU A 60 -16.09 -15.11 18.86
C LEU A 60 -16.91 -15.34 17.58
N ALA A 61 -17.63 -14.34 17.08
CA ALA A 61 -18.38 -14.45 15.82
C ALA A 61 -17.47 -14.70 14.61
N VAL A 62 -16.28 -14.09 14.57
CA VAL A 62 -15.27 -14.38 13.54
C VAL A 62 -14.71 -15.82 13.70
N GLN A 63 -14.50 -16.28 14.93
CA GLN A 63 -14.03 -17.63 15.20
C GLN A 63 -15.09 -18.70 14.87
N GLU A 64 -16.37 -18.46 15.17
CA GLU A 64 -17.48 -19.35 14.82
C GLU A 64 -17.80 -19.32 13.32
N GLY A 65 -17.69 -18.17 12.66
CA GLY A 65 -17.77 -18.08 11.20
C GLY A 65 -16.67 -18.87 10.49
N THR A 66 -15.48 -18.99 11.09
CA THR A 66 -14.41 -19.86 10.57
C THR A 66 -14.58 -21.34 10.95
N ALA A 67 -15.27 -21.67 12.05
CA ALA A 67 -15.58 -23.05 12.43
C ALA A 67 -16.75 -23.65 11.62
N SER A 68 -17.80 -22.87 11.34
CA SER A 68 -18.94 -23.32 10.52
C SER A 68 -18.56 -23.52 9.04
N GLY A 69 -17.57 -22.78 8.54
CA GLY A 69 -16.93 -23.05 7.25
C GLY A 69 -16.10 -24.35 7.22
N ARG A 70 -15.72 -24.88 8.38
CA ARG A 70 -14.89 -26.09 8.54
C ARG A 70 -15.71 -27.37 8.77
N GLU A 71 -16.94 -27.27 9.26
CA GLU A 71 -17.80 -28.45 9.55
C GLU A 71 -18.60 -28.97 8.35
N ARG A 72 -18.70 -28.24 7.23
CA ARG A 72 -19.31 -28.79 5.99
C ARG A 72 -18.38 -29.70 5.16
N ILE A 73 -17.14 -29.92 5.61
CA ILE A 73 -16.18 -30.83 4.96
C ILE A 73 -15.81 -31.95 5.96
N ARG A 74 -16.81 -32.66 6.48
CA ARG A 74 -16.56 -33.90 7.23
C ARG A 74 -17.71 -34.87 7.01
N GLY A 75 -17.72 -35.47 5.83
CA GLY A 75 -18.62 -36.55 5.45
C GLY A 75 -18.02 -37.34 4.28
N ASP A 76 -17.43 -38.48 4.63
CA ASP A 76 -17.05 -39.65 3.85
C ASP A 76 -16.08 -39.55 2.66
N GLY A 77 -14.98 -40.31 2.79
CA GLY A 77 -14.09 -40.67 1.69
C GLY A 77 -12.68 -40.99 2.16
N GLU A 78 -12.47 -42.20 2.70
CA GLU A 78 -11.13 -42.78 2.85
C GLU A 78 -10.49 -42.97 1.46
N GLY A 79 -9.38 -42.27 1.22
CA GLY A 79 -8.58 -42.40 0.00
C GLY A 79 -7.33 -41.53 0.12
N ALA A 80 -6.17 -42.17 0.07
CA ALA A 80 -4.85 -41.58 0.24
C ALA A 80 -4.61 -40.32 -0.62
N THR A 81 -3.96 -39.30 -0.04
CA THR A 81 -2.70 -38.66 -0.52
C THR A 81 -2.52 -37.23 0.04
N SER A 82 -1.32 -36.99 0.57
CA SER A 82 -0.56 -35.73 0.71
C SER A 82 -1.26 -34.38 0.96
N GLY A 83 -0.97 -33.85 2.16
CA GLY A 83 -1.04 -32.46 2.63
C GLY A 83 -1.41 -31.37 1.62
N HIS A 84 -2.65 -30.89 1.70
CA HIS A 84 -3.05 -29.59 1.17
C HIS A 84 -2.94 -28.51 2.25
N GLY A 85 -1.91 -27.68 2.16
CA GLY A 85 -1.83 -26.41 2.89
C GLY A 85 -2.95 -25.46 2.47
N LEU A 86 -3.34 -24.59 3.39
CA LEU A 86 -4.39 -23.56 3.26
C LEU A 86 -4.43 -22.97 1.85
N GLN A 87 -5.49 -23.30 1.10
CA GLN A 87 -5.68 -22.89 -0.29
C GLN A 87 -6.20 -21.43 -0.32
N PHE A 88 -5.35 -20.46 0.02
CA PHE A 88 -5.67 -19.05 -0.17
C PHE A 88 -5.69 -18.73 -1.67
N SER A 89 -6.86 -18.37 -2.21
CA SER A 89 -6.98 -17.90 -3.58
C SER A 89 -6.15 -16.62 -3.78
N PRO A 90 -5.17 -16.59 -4.70
CA PRO A 90 -4.27 -15.45 -4.82
C PRO A 90 -4.94 -14.11 -5.07
N HIS A 91 -6.08 -14.10 -5.76
CA HIS A 91 -6.90 -12.90 -5.99
C HIS A 91 -7.43 -12.23 -4.72
N LYS A 92 -7.48 -12.94 -3.59
CA LYS A 92 -7.88 -12.37 -2.30
C LYS A 92 -6.73 -11.66 -1.59
N LEU A 93 -5.49 -11.95 -1.98
CA LEU A 93 -4.28 -11.45 -1.34
C LEU A 93 -3.62 -10.33 -2.15
N ILE A 94 -3.73 -10.38 -3.47
CA ILE A 94 -3.16 -9.38 -4.38
C ILE A 94 -4.29 -8.87 -5.29
N PRO A 95 -4.64 -7.57 -5.19
CA PRO A 95 -5.60 -6.95 -6.11
C PRO A 95 -5.16 -7.11 -7.56
N GLN A 96 -6.14 -7.23 -8.46
CA GLN A 96 -5.87 -7.34 -9.89
C GLN A 96 -5.11 -6.12 -10.42
N PHE A 97 -4.15 -6.36 -11.31
CA PHE A 97 -3.40 -5.32 -11.98
C PHE A 97 -4.31 -4.44 -12.85
N ASN A 98 -4.21 -3.13 -12.65
CA ASN A 98 -4.90 -2.13 -13.45
C ASN A 98 -3.90 -1.32 -14.29
N GLU A 99 -3.95 -1.48 -15.61
CA GLU A 99 -3.01 -0.87 -16.55
C GLU A 99 -3.03 0.67 -16.56
N ASP A 100 -4.16 1.29 -16.23
CA ASP A 100 -4.31 2.75 -16.23
C ASP A 100 -3.77 3.41 -14.96
N ARG A 101 -3.66 2.64 -13.86
CA ARG A 101 -3.36 3.16 -12.52
C ARG A 101 -2.09 2.61 -11.91
N ASP A 102 -1.75 1.36 -12.21
CA ASP A 102 -0.63 0.66 -11.60
C ASP A 102 0.61 0.71 -12.50
N ASP A 103 1.77 0.97 -11.90
CA ASP A 103 3.05 0.71 -12.56
C ASP A 103 3.35 -0.79 -12.49
N LEU A 104 3.53 -1.44 -13.65
CA LEU A 104 3.74 -2.88 -13.73
C LEU A 104 4.96 -3.34 -12.92
N ASP A 105 6.06 -2.60 -12.95
CA ASP A 105 7.28 -3.00 -12.25
C ASP A 105 7.06 -2.97 -10.73
N ALA A 106 6.48 -1.88 -10.22
CA ALA A 106 6.08 -1.79 -8.82
C ALA A 106 5.09 -2.90 -8.42
N TYR A 107 4.15 -3.24 -9.31
CA TYR A 107 3.19 -4.32 -9.11
C TYR A 107 3.88 -5.68 -9.02
N LEU A 108 4.81 -5.99 -9.93
CA LEU A 108 5.57 -7.24 -9.93
C LEU A 108 6.45 -7.33 -8.67
N GLN A 109 7.10 -6.25 -8.25
CA GLN A 109 7.86 -6.25 -7.00
C GLN A 109 6.99 -6.50 -5.76
N ARG A 110 5.75 -5.97 -5.75
CA ARG A 110 4.78 -6.26 -4.69
C ARG A 110 4.42 -7.74 -4.71
N PHE A 111 4.13 -8.28 -5.89
CA PHE A 111 3.82 -9.68 -6.09
C PHE A 111 4.94 -10.59 -5.57
N GLU A 112 6.19 -10.33 -5.95
CA GLU A 112 7.36 -11.12 -5.54
C GLU A 112 7.57 -11.08 -4.02
N ARG A 113 7.40 -9.90 -3.41
CA ARG A 113 7.48 -9.75 -1.94
C ARG A 113 6.39 -10.52 -1.23
N THR A 114 5.15 -10.47 -1.73
CA THR A 114 4.03 -11.24 -1.16
C THR A 114 4.24 -12.73 -1.33
N ALA A 115 4.65 -13.18 -2.53
CA ALA A 115 4.88 -14.58 -2.82
C ALA A 115 6.03 -15.16 -1.98
N THR A 116 7.11 -14.39 -1.80
CA THR A 116 8.24 -14.76 -0.93
C THR A 116 7.82 -14.80 0.53
N GLY A 117 7.08 -13.80 1.01
CA GLY A 117 6.63 -13.76 2.42
C GLY A 117 5.61 -14.84 2.78
N LEU A 118 4.99 -15.49 1.78
CA LEU A 118 4.06 -16.60 1.96
C LEU A 118 4.65 -17.95 1.52
N ASP A 119 5.96 -18.01 1.25
CA ASP A 119 6.69 -19.21 0.81
C ASP A 119 6.03 -19.95 -0.36
N TRP A 120 5.51 -19.20 -1.34
CA TRP A 120 4.95 -19.80 -2.55
C TRP A 120 6.05 -20.46 -3.38
N THR A 121 5.80 -21.67 -3.87
CA THR A 121 6.73 -22.33 -4.79
C THR A 121 6.77 -21.58 -6.12
N GLN A 122 7.96 -21.42 -6.70
CA GLN A 122 8.17 -20.65 -7.94
C GLN A 122 7.31 -21.17 -9.12
N GLN A 123 7.01 -22.47 -9.13
CA GLN A 123 6.11 -23.12 -10.09
C GLN A 123 4.68 -22.56 -10.04
N LYS A 124 4.22 -22.07 -8.88
CA LYS A 124 2.89 -21.48 -8.70
C LYS A 124 2.88 -19.98 -9.00
N TRP A 125 4.03 -19.32 -9.06
CA TRP A 125 4.11 -17.87 -9.25
C TRP A 125 3.55 -17.44 -10.60
N ALA A 126 3.87 -18.14 -11.68
CA ALA A 126 3.40 -17.81 -13.02
C ALA A 126 1.86 -17.91 -13.14
N THR A 127 1.29 -19.02 -12.67
CA THR A 127 -0.17 -19.24 -12.67
C THR A 127 -0.89 -18.23 -11.79
N THR A 128 -0.34 -17.97 -10.61
CA THR A 128 -0.88 -17.00 -9.65
C THR A 128 -0.80 -15.57 -10.18
N LEU A 129 0.31 -15.19 -10.82
CA LEU A 129 0.44 -13.89 -11.44
C LEU A 129 -0.60 -13.73 -12.57
N SER A 130 -0.74 -14.73 -13.43
CA SER A 130 -1.70 -14.72 -14.56
C SER A 130 -3.13 -14.46 -14.10
N LEU A 131 -3.52 -15.05 -12.97
CA LEU A 131 -4.79 -14.81 -12.32
C LEU A 131 -4.97 -13.35 -11.87
N CYS A 132 -3.91 -12.74 -11.36
CA CYS A 132 -3.95 -11.34 -10.94
C CYS A 132 -3.79 -10.32 -12.09
N LEU A 133 -3.63 -10.75 -13.34
CA LEU A 133 -3.55 -9.86 -14.50
C LEU A 133 -4.92 -9.69 -15.17
N SER A 134 -5.04 -8.65 -15.99
CA SER A 134 -6.21 -8.37 -16.83
C SER A 134 -5.76 -7.78 -18.17
N GLY A 135 -6.70 -7.60 -19.10
CA GLY A 135 -6.47 -6.78 -20.30
C GLY A 135 -5.28 -7.21 -21.18
N GLU A 136 -4.45 -6.22 -21.53
CA GLU A 136 -3.27 -6.40 -22.36
C GLU A 136 -2.21 -7.24 -21.65
N ALA A 137 -2.04 -7.09 -20.33
CA ALA A 137 -1.10 -7.89 -19.54
C ALA A 137 -1.44 -9.38 -19.61
N LEU A 138 -2.72 -9.73 -19.49
CA LEU A 138 -3.16 -11.12 -19.64
C LEU A 138 -3.00 -11.61 -21.10
N THR A 139 -3.24 -10.72 -22.07
CA THR A 139 -3.03 -11.02 -23.50
C THR A 139 -1.57 -11.35 -23.82
N VAL A 140 -0.60 -10.69 -23.17
CA VAL A 140 0.83 -11.03 -23.30
C VAL A 140 1.11 -12.44 -22.85
N VAL A 141 0.59 -12.84 -21.67
CA VAL A 141 0.79 -14.19 -21.15
C VAL A 141 0.14 -15.23 -22.07
N GLY A 142 -1.04 -14.94 -22.61
CA GLY A 142 -1.74 -15.84 -23.54
C GLY A 142 -1.04 -16.06 -24.89
N ARG A 143 -0.09 -15.19 -25.28
CA ARG A 143 0.74 -15.35 -26.49
C ARG A 143 1.96 -16.24 -26.28
N LEU A 144 2.32 -16.52 -25.02
CA LEU A 144 3.42 -17.43 -24.70
C LEU A 144 3.02 -18.89 -24.95
N SER A 145 4.02 -19.75 -25.17
CA SER A 145 3.75 -21.19 -25.24
C SER A 145 3.24 -21.69 -23.88
N PRO A 146 2.49 -22.81 -23.82
CA PRO A 146 2.00 -23.35 -22.54
C PRO A 146 3.11 -23.61 -21.51
N ALA A 147 4.31 -24.00 -21.98
CA ALA A 147 5.47 -24.19 -21.11
C ALA A 147 6.03 -22.87 -20.60
N ASP A 148 6.13 -21.85 -21.46
CA ASP A 148 6.66 -20.54 -21.08
C ASP A 148 5.70 -19.75 -20.18
N ALA A 149 4.39 -19.93 -20.36
CA ALA A 149 3.37 -19.32 -19.51
C ALA A 149 3.38 -19.85 -18.06
N LEU A 150 3.99 -21.02 -17.83
CA LEU A 150 4.19 -21.60 -16.50
C LEU A 150 5.54 -21.24 -15.87
N ASP A 151 6.42 -20.59 -16.64
CA ASP A 151 7.72 -20.12 -16.17
C ASP A 151 7.64 -18.63 -15.79
N TYR A 152 7.74 -18.36 -14.48
CA TYR A 152 7.65 -17.00 -13.96
C TYR A 152 8.69 -16.06 -14.56
N ALA A 153 9.93 -16.53 -14.79
CA ALA A 153 10.99 -15.68 -15.33
C ALA A 153 10.65 -15.22 -16.75
N LYS A 154 10.09 -16.12 -17.57
CA LYS A 154 9.67 -15.82 -18.94
C LYS A 154 8.43 -14.92 -18.97
N VAL A 155 7.45 -15.18 -18.11
CA VAL A 155 6.27 -14.32 -17.97
C VAL A 155 6.66 -12.91 -17.55
N LYS A 156 7.50 -12.79 -16.50
CA LYS A 156 8.02 -11.49 -16.04
C LYS A 156 8.74 -10.75 -17.15
N LEU A 157 9.64 -11.43 -17.88
CA LEU A 157 10.37 -10.82 -18.98
C LEU A 157 9.43 -10.32 -20.08
N ALA A 158 8.47 -11.13 -20.52
CA ALA A 158 7.51 -10.76 -21.57
C ALA A 158 6.66 -9.56 -21.17
N LEU A 159 6.19 -9.52 -19.91
CA LEU A 159 5.43 -8.40 -19.37
C LEU A 159 6.30 -7.14 -19.30
N MET A 160 7.50 -7.22 -18.73
CA MET A 160 8.41 -6.08 -18.64
C MET A 160 8.76 -5.52 -20.03
N GLN A 161 8.95 -6.38 -21.03
CA GLN A 161 9.18 -5.95 -22.41
C GLN A 161 7.95 -5.25 -23.00
N ARG A 162 6.74 -5.83 -22.87
CA ARG A 162 5.52 -5.25 -23.44
C ARG A 162 5.22 -3.87 -22.85
N PHE A 163 5.36 -3.72 -21.53
CA PHE A 163 5.05 -2.48 -20.82
C PHE A 163 6.23 -1.50 -20.78
N ARG A 164 7.31 -1.78 -21.53
CA ARG A 164 8.53 -0.97 -21.58
C ARG A 164 9.13 -0.69 -20.20
N CYS A 165 9.09 -1.65 -19.30
CA CYS A 165 9.83 -1.63 -18.03
C CYS A 165 11.32 -1.96 -18.28
N THR A 166 11.95 -1.23 -19.21
CA THR A 166 13.35 -1.39 -19.62
C THR A 166 14.12 -0.10 -19.35
N LYS A 167 15.47 -0.13 -19.45
CA LYS A 167 16.29 1.08 -19.30
C LYS A 167 15.82 2.21 -20.23
N ASP A 168 15.57 1.89 -21.49
CA ASP A 168 15.11 2.86 -22.49
C ASP A 168 13.69 3.36 -22.21
N GLY A 169 12.79 2.49 -21.74
CA GLY A 169 11.41 2.88 -21.44
C GLY A 169 11.29 3.80 -20.23
N TYR A 170 12.03 3.55 -19.14
CA TYR A 170 12.07 4.48 -18.00
C TYR A 170 12.76 5.80 -18.35
N ARG A 171 13.79 5.78 -19.21
CA ARG A 171 14.42 6.99 -19.73
C ARG A 171 13.45 7.84 -20.55
N GLU A 172 12.73 7.22 -21.49
CA GLU A 172 11.70 7.88 -22.31
C GLU A 172 10.62 8.51 -21.42
N ARG A 173 10.08 7.74 -20.46
CA ARG A 173 9.11 8.24 -19.47
C ARG A 173 9.66 9.43 -18.67
N PHE A 174 10.93 9.40 -18.25
CA PHE A 174 11.56 10.51 -17.56
C PHE A 174 11.62 11.77 -18.43
N ARG A 175 12.03 11.64 -19.70
CA ARG A 175 12.16 12.77 -20.64
C ARG A 175 10.82 13.36 -21.07
N GLU A 176 9.80 12.51 -21.24
CA GLU A 176 8.48 12.89 -21.74
C GLU A 176 7.46 13.19 -20.64
N ALA A 177 7.81 12.95 -19.38
CA ALA A 177 6.91 13.16 -18.25
C ALA A 177 6.38 14.60 -18.20
N LYS A 178 5.06 14.71 -18.16
CA LYS A 178 4.33 15.97 -17.93
C LYS A 178 3.44 15.84 -16.68
N PRO A 179 3.15 16.93 -15.97
CA PRO A 179 2.20 16.91 -14.86
C PRO A 179 0.84 16.37 -15.32
N GLY A 180 0.30 15.41 -14.59
CA GLY A 180 -1.02 14.84 -14.85
C GLY A 180 -2.16 15.76 -14.39
N ASN A 181 -3.36 15.54 -14.92
CA ASN A 181 -4.55 16.24 -14.47
C ASN A 181 -4.84 15.90 -12.99
N GLY A 182 -4.88 16.92 -12.12
CA GLY A 182 -5.08 16.75 -10.68
C GLY A 182 -3.83 16.30 -9.91
N GLU A 183 -2.67 16.16 -10.56
CA GLU A 183 -1.41 15.83 -9.89
C GLU A 183 -0.81 17.07 -9.23
N THR A 184 -0.44 16.96 -7.95
CA THR A 184 0.26 18.04 -7.25
C THR A 184 1.71 18.15 -7.71
N ARG A 185 2.32 19.34 -7.58
CA ARG A 185 3.75 19.56 -7.89
C ARG A 185 4.68 18.57 -7.17
N ARG A 186 4.37 18.21 -5.93
CA ARG A 186 5.15 17.25 -5.14
C ARG A 186 5.02 15.82 -5.68
N GLN A 187 3.81 15.41 -6.08
CA GLN A 187 3.59 14.10 -6.71
C GLN A 187 4.33 14.01 -8.05
N PHE A 188 4.25 15.04 -8.88
CA PHE A 188 4.98 15.07 -10.15
C PHE A 188 6.49 14.97 -9.96
N ALA A 189 7.06 15.73 -9.01
CA ALA A 189 8.49 15.67 -8.70
C ALA A 189 8.91 14.26 -8.21
N ALA A 190 8.11 13.64 -7.34
CA ALA A 190 8.37 12.29 -6.86
C ALA A 190 8.31 11.24 -7.98
N ARG A 191 7.32 11.36 -8.89
CA ARG A 191 7.17 10.47 -10.04
C ARG A 191 8.33 10.63 -11.04
N LEU A 192 8.73 11.87 -11.32
CA LEU A 192 9.86 12.17 -12.19
C LEU A 192 11.17 11.60 -11.62
N ALA A 193 11.43 11.79 -10.32
CA ALA A 193 12.57 11.20 -9.63
C ALA A 193 12.51 9.65 -9.65
N GLY A 194 11.32 9.07 -9.51
CA GLY A 194 11.10 7.63 -9.60
C GLY A 194 11.52 7.06 -10.96
N TYR A 195 11.12 7.70 -12.07
CA TYR A 195 11.55 7.26 -13.40
C TYR A 195 13.06 7.34 -13.60
N PHE A 196 13.70 8.42 -13.14
CA PHE A 196 15.15 8.56 -13.21
C PHE A 196 15.86 7.46 -12.40
N ASN A 197 15.48 7.28 -11.14
CA ASN A 197 16.09 6.28 -10.27
C ASN A 197 15.96 4.87 -10.85
N ARG A 198 14.78 4.54 -11.40
CA ARG A 198 14.54 3.23 -11.98
C ARG A 198 15.30 3.02 -13.28
N TRP A 199 15.44 4.06 -14.11
CA TRP A 199 16.31 4.02 -15.28
C TRP A 199 17.76 3.72 -14.89
N ILE A 200 18.32 4.45 -13.93
CA ILE A 200 19.70 4.25 -13.44
C ILE A 200 19.89 2.84 -12.86
N GLU A 201 18.91 2.36 -12.09
CA GLU A 201 18.95 1.02 -11.49
C GLU A 201 18.95 -0.10 -12.55
N ILE A 202 18.03 -0.05 -13.53
CA ILE A 202 17.96 -1.06 -14.60
C ILE A 202 19.14 -0.97 -15.56
N ALA A 203 19.70 0.23 -15.76
CA ALA A 203 20.90 0.42 -16.56
C ALA A 203 22.19 -0.01 -15.84
N GLU A 204 22.10 -0.41 -14.57
CA GLU A 204 23.25 -0.79 -13.73
C GLU A 204 24.33 0.31 -13.71
N VAL A 205 23.90 1.57 -13.66
CA VAL A 205 24.79 2.73 -13.61
C VAL A 205 25.14 3.00 -12.16
N ASP A 206 26.44 3.12 -11.88
CA ASP A 206 26.93 3.48 -10.55
C ASP A 206 26.35 4.81 -10.07
N ARG A 207 26.07 4.93 -8.77
CA ARG A 207 25.50 6.16 -8.17
C ARG A 207 26.56 7.22 -7.88
N THR A 208 27.51 7.38 -8.79
CA THR A 208 28.53 8.43 -8.75
C THR A 208 28.17 9.56 -9.70
N PHE A 209 28.69 10.77 -9.43
CA PHE A 209 28.42 11.91 -10.30
C PHE A 209 28.91 11.64 -11.73
N GLU A 210 30.08 11.02 -11.87
CA GLU A 210 30.74 10.71 -13.13
C GLU A 210 29.92 9.72 -13.96
N ALA A 211 29.47 8.62 -13.36
CA ALA A 211 28.69 7.60 -14.07
C ALA A 211 27.31 8.13 -14.50
N LEU A 212 26.65 8.93 -13.65
CA LEU A 212 25.39 9.58 -13.99
C LEU A 212 25.57 10.61 -15.12
N ARG A 213 26.63 11.42 -15.05
CA ARG A 213 26.98 12.39 -16.10
C ARG A 213 27.21 11.67 -17.42
N ASP A 214 28.01 10.62 -17.43
CA ASP A 214 28.33 9.86 -18.63
C ASP A 214 27.09 9.19 -19.23
N SER A 215 26.20 8.64 -18.41
CA SER A 215 24.90 8.11 -18.87
C SER A 215 24.06 9.14 -19.63
N VAL A 216 24.02 10.38 -19.13
CA VAL A 216 23.33 11.49 -19.79
C VAL A 216 24.05 11.93 -21.08
N LEU A 217 25.38 11.99 -21.07
CA LEU A 217 26.17 12.38 -22.24
C LEU A 217 26.07 11.35 -23.37
N VAL A 218 26.18 10.07 -23.05
CA VAL A 218 26.01 8.96 -24.00
C VAL A 218 24.63 9.00 -24.62
N GLU A 219 23.58 9.23 -23.82
CA GLU A 219 22.23 9.42 -24.34
C GLU A 219 22.17 10.57 -25.36
N GLN A 220 22.66 11.76 -25.01
CA GLN A 220 22.62 12.92 -25.91
C GLN A 220 23.43 12.70 -27.19
N PHE A 221 24.56 12.01 -27.09
CA PHE A 221 25.35 11.63 -28.26
C PHE A 221 24.56 10.71 -29.19
N LEU A 222 23.96 9.65 -28.64
CA LEU A 222 23.15 8.69 -29.41
C LEU A 222 21.93 9.34 -30.08
N LEU A 223 21.36 10.40 -29.49
CA LEU A 223 20.27 11.18 -30.09
C LEU A 223 20.74 12.10 -31.22
N SER A 224 22.00 12.52 -31.19
CA SER A 224 22.60 13.44 -32.18
C SER A 224 23.17 12.71 -33.41
N CYS A 225 23.39 11.40 -33.31
CA CYS A 225 23.92 10.58 -34.38
C CYS A 225 22.85 10.05 -35.34
N SER A 226 23.30 9.62 -36.53
CA SER A 226 22.43 8.89 -37.47
C SER A 226 21.91 7.59 -36.83
N SER A 227 20.71 7.17 -37.21
CA SER A 227 20.05 5.96 -36.67
C SER A 227 20.93 4.70 -36.77
N ARG A 228 21.71 4.55 -37.85
CA ARG A 228 22.63 3.43 -38.04
C ARG A 228 23.77 3.43 -37.02
N LEU A 229 24.39 4.59 -36.78
CA LEU A 229 25.48 4.71 -35.81
C LEU A 229 24.97 4.50 -34.39
N SER A 230 23.80 5.07 -34.05
CA SER A 230 23.19 4.88 -32.75
C SER A 230 22.78 3.42 -32.49
N ALA A 231 22.32 2.69 -33.51
CA ALA A 231 22.04 1.26 -33.40
C ALA A 231 23.33 0.46 -33.12
N PHE A 232 24.39 0.71 -33.89
CA PHE A 232 25.69 0.07 -33.70
C PHE A 232 26.27 0.30 -32.30
N LEU A 233 26.22 1.54 -31.80
CA LEU A 233 26.74 1.87 -30.47
C LEU A 233 25.91 1.24 -29.34
N ARG A 234 24.59 1.11 -29.51
CA ARG A 234 23.73 0.41 -28.54
C ARG A 234 24.03 -1.09 -28.47
N GLU A 235 24.36 -1.72 -29.59
CA GLU A 235 24.76 -3.14 -29.64
C GLU A 235 26.07 -3.40 -28.89
N ARG A 236 26.96 -2.41 -28.79
CA ARG A 236 28.23 -2.51 -28.06
C ARG A 236 28.13 -2.18 -26.57
N ASP A 237 26.96 -1.80 -26.09
CA ASP A 237 26.67 -1.39 -24.70
C ASP A 237 27.70 -0.40 -24.13
N CYS A 238 28.07 0.61 -24.93
CA CYS A 238 28.99 1.66 -24.50
C CYS A 238 28.40 2.44 -23.31
N LYS A 239 29.15 2.49 -22.18
CA LYS A 239 28.71 3.09 -20.92
C LYS A 239 29.28 4.49 -20.67
N THR A 240 30.36 4.86 -21.35
CA THR A 240 31.03 6.15 -21.17
C THR A 240 31.09 6.94 -22.47
N ILE A 241 31.21 8.26 -22.35
CA ILE A 241 31.31 9.14 -23.53
C ILE A 241 32.57 8.85 -24.35
N ASP A 242 33.68 8.50 -23.69
CA ASP A 242 34.94 8.17 -24.36
C ASP A 242 34.80 6.91 -25.22
N GLN A 243 34.07 5.90 -24.75
CA GLN A 243 33.78 4.69 -25.53
C GLN A 243 32.92 4.97 -26.76
N VAL A 244 32.05 5.96 -26.68
CA VAL A 244 31.14 6.34 -27.76
C VAL A 244 31.83 7.26 -28.78
N ALA A 245 32.83 8.03 -28.35
CA ALA A 245 33.62 8.92 -29.20
C ALA A 245 34.84 8.25 -29.86
N SER A 246 35.18 7.02 -29.45
CA SER A 246 36.30 6.22 -29.99
C SER A 246 35.93 5.49 -31.29
#